data_AF-A0A397VKE9-F1
#
_entry.id   AF-A0A397VKE9-F1
#
_cell.length_a   1.000
_cell.length_b   1.000
_cell.length_c   1.000
_cell.angle_alpha   90.00
_cell.angle_beta   90.00
_cell.angle_gamma   90.00
#
_symmetry.space_group_name_H-M   'P 1'
#
loop_
_entity.id
_entity.type
_entity.pdbx_description
1 polymer ?
#
loop_
_entity_poly.entity_id
_entity_poly.type
_entity_poly.pdbx_seq_one_letter_code
_entity_poly.pdbx_strand_id
1 'polypeptide(L)'
;MEEGKIWNYVIKWGIAQNQGLPSDLENWTPKNFQALETTLQNCLQLIRCFQIYGNDIVQPYQQILEKNLWKDIMKRIVDPNQPLSSIILPPRIILTPMRFAEPFSTIMNEEHAAEIASWVDEKTTTYSARNNPYELRLLLRGSRDGFTADIFWNLCEKKENVVLITYKS
;
A
#
# COMPACT_ATOMS: atom_id res chain seq x y z
N MET A 1 2.56 2.62 -10.64
CA MET A 1 3.77 2.17 -9.91
C MET A 1 3.55 2.47 -8.44
N GLU A 2 3.76 1.50 -7.56
CA GLU A 2 3.63 1.67 -6.10
C GLU A 2 4.60 2.74 -5.57
N GLU A 3 4.15 3.57 -4.64
CA GLU A 3 4.95 4.70 -4.14
C GLU A 3 6.22 4.24 -3.39
N GLY A 4 6.18 3.10 -2.71
CA GLY A 4 7.37 2.50 -2.09
C GLY A 4 8.46 2.10 -3.10
N LYS A 5 8.06 1.64 -4.30
CA LYS A 5 9.01 1.36 -5.40
C LYS A 5 9.61 2.65 -5.94
N ILE A 6 8.79 3.69 -6.10
CA ILE A 6 9.25 5.02 -6.51
C ILE A 6 10.28 5.56 -5.51
N TRP A 7 9.99 5.50 -4.21
CA TRP A 7 10.91 5.87 -3.14
C TRP A 7 12.25 5.14 -3.27
N ASN A 8 12.24 3.82 -3.40
CA ASN A 8 13.46 3.03 -3.54
C ASN A 8 14.30 3.43 -4.76
N TYR A 9 13.67 3.72 -5.90
CA TYR A 9 14.39 4.19 -7.09
C TYR A 9 14.98 5.59 -6.89
N VAL A 10 14.24 6.50 -6.25
CA VAL A 10 14.71 7.85 -5.95
C VAL A 10 15.91 7.81 -5.01
N ILE A 11 15.87 7.01 -3.96
CA ILE A 11 17.01 6.81 -3.05
C ILE A 11 18.22 6.23 -3.79
N LYS A 12 18.03 5.14 -4.56
CA LYS A 12 19.13 4.54 -5.34
C LYS A 12 19.75 5.54 -6.31
N TRP A 13 18.93 6.32 -7.00
CA TRP A 13 19.39 7.36 -7.92
C TRP A 13 20.16 8.45 -7.17
N GLY A 14 19.64 8.95 -6.05
CA GLY A 14 20.31 9.96 -5.23
C GLY A 14 21.67 9.50 -4.70
N ILE A 15 21.77 8.24 -4.25
CA ILE A 15 23.04 7.65 -3.82
C ILE A 15 24.03 7.59 -4.99
N ALA A 16 23.58 7.17 -6.17
CA ALA A 16 24.42 7.09 -7.37
C ALA A 16 24.96 8.45 -7.84
N GLN A 17 24.25 9.55 -7.57
CA GLN A 17 24.73 10.92 -7.85
C GLN A 17 25.81 11.39 -6.86
N ASN A 18 25.94 10.75 -5.70
CA ASN A 18 26.88 11.14 -4.64
C ASN A 18 27.97 10.07 -4.47
N GLN A 19 28.94 10.04 -5.38
CA GLN A 19 29.99 9.00 -5.45
C GLN A 19 30.88 8.88 -4.19
N GLY A 20 30.82 9.84 -3.26
CA GLY A 20 31.54 9.80 -1.98
C GLY A 20 30.75 9.18 -0.82
N LEU A 21 29.51 8.74 -1.05
CA LEU A 21 28.70 8.14 0.01
C LEU A 21 29.18 6.72 0.34
N PRO A 22 29.27 6.36 1.64
CA PRO A 22 29.51 4.98 2.04
C PRO A 22 28.39 4.07 1.53
N SER A 23 28.75 2.84 1.12
CA SER A 23 27.78 1.85 0.68
C SER A 23 26.84 1.39 1.80
N ASP A 24 27.37 1.35 3.03
CA ASP A 24 26.61 0.94 4.22
C ASP A 24 26.10 2.16 4.97
N LEU A 25 24.80 2.16 5.25
CA LEU A 25 24.08 3.25 5.90
C LEU A 25 24.57 3.49 7.34
N GLU A 26 25.07 2.47 8.04
CA GLU A 26 25.62 2.62 9.39
C GLU A 26 26.82 3.58 9.44
N ASN A 27 27.55 3.70 8.32
CA ASN A 27 28.70 4.60 8.19
C ASN A 27 28.31 6.02 7.78
N TRP A 28 27.01 6.34 7.69
CA TRP A 28 26.56 7.65 7.23
C TRP A 28 26.67 8.72 8.30
N THR A 29 27.40 9.78 7.96
CA THR A 29 27.46 10.99 8.78
C THR A 29 26.28 11.93 8.48
N PRO A 30 25.96 12.90 9.35
CA PRO A 30 24.96 13.93 9.03
C PRO A 30 25.25 14.69 7.73
N LYS A 31 26.52 14.87 7.37
CA LYS A 31 26.91 15.48 6.09
C LYS A 31 26.52 14.63 4.88
N ASN A 32 26.56 13.30 5.03
CA ASN A 32 26.15 12.36 3.98
C ASN A 32 24.65 12.46 3.72
N PHE A 33 23.84 12.50 4.79
CA PHE A 33 22.40 12.74 4.68
C PHE A 33 22.09 14.10 4.06
N GLN A 34 22.79 15.15 4.46
CA GLN A 34 22.63 16.49 3.88
C GLN A 34 22.96 16.52 2.38
N ALA A 35 24.00 15.80 1.93
CA ALA A 35 24.34 15.71 0.52
C ALA A 35 23.24 14.98 -0.28
N LEU A 36 22.71 13.88 0.26
CA LEU A 36 21.59 13.16 -0.34
C LEU A 36 20.31 14.02 -0.38
N GLU A 37 19.98 14.71 0.71
CA GLU A 37 18.84 15.63 0.81
C GLU A 37 18.93 16.72 -0.26
N THR A 38 20.10 17.36 -0.40
CA THR A 38 20.34 18.42 -1.39
C THR A 38 20.15 17.88 -2.82
N THR A 39 20.65 16.68 -3.09
CA THR A 39 20.51 16.03 -4.40
C THR A 39 19.05 15.70 -4.72
N LEU A 40 18.30 15.25 -3.72
CA LEU A 40 16.93 14.78 -3.89
C LEU A 40 15.87 15.86 -3.66
N GLN A 41 16.25 17.09 -3.29
CA GLN A 41 15.32 18.15 -2.86
C GLN A 41 14.11 18.32 -3.80
N ASN A 42 14.35 18.36 -5.12
CA ASN A 42 13.28 18.50 -6.12
C ASN A 42 12.42 17.23 -6.26
N CYS A 43 12.99 16.07 -6.01
CA CYS A 43 12.29 14.79 -6.09
C CYS A 43 11.46 14.51 -4.84
N LEU A 44 11.98 14.85 -3.66
CA LEU A 44 11.35 14.59 -2.36
C LEU A 44 9.97 15.27 -2.27
N GLN A 45 9.85 16.49 -2.79
CA GLN A 45 8.58 17.23 -2.84
C GLN A 45 7.51 16.53 -3.70
N LEU A 46 7.90 15.60 -4.56
CA LEU A 46 6.99 14.86 -5.43
C LEU A 46 6.61 13.48 -4.87
N ILE A 47 7.26 13.04 -3.80
CA ILE A 47 7.00 11.74 -3.16
C ILE A 47 5.79 11.84 -2.24
N ARG A 48 4.85 10.93 -2.43
CA ARG A 48 3.63 10.83 -1.63
C ARG A 48 3.88 9.96 -0.41
N CYS A 49 4.68 10.46 0.54
CA CYS A 49 5.16 9.66 1.68
C CYS A 49 4.03 8.99 2.47
N PHE A 50 2.85 9.63 2.57
CA PHE A 50 1.65 9.06 3.22
C PHE A 50 1.03 7.84 2.51
N GLN A 51 1.49 7.51 1.30
CA GLN A 51 1.04 6.37 0.50
C GLN A 51 2.11 5.29 0.37
N ILE A 52 3.24 5.47 1.04
CA ILE A 52 4.26 4.43 1.15
C ILE A 52 3.82 3.45 2.23
N TYR A 53 3.57 2.21 1.82
CA TYR A 53 3.25 1.12 2.74
C TYR A 53 4.54 0.55 3.33
N GLY A 54 4.64 0.52 4.66
CA GLY A 54 5.83 0.08 5.39
C GLY A 54 6.75 1.24 5.73
N ASN A 55 6.84 1.57 7.03
CA ASN A 55 7.74 2.62 7.50
C ASN A 55 9.22 2.22 7.33
N ASP A 56 9.51 0.93 7.31
CA ASP A 56 10.85 0.36 7.34
C ASP A 56 11.72 0.75 6.14
N ILE A 57 11.10 1.12 5.01
CA ILE A 57 11.85 1.59 3.83
C ILE A 57 12.11 3.10 3.85
N VAL A 58 11.33 3.87 4.61
CA VAL A 58 11.48 5.32 4.75
C VAL A 58 12.32 5.69 5.96
N GLN A 59 12.13 4.99 7.08
CA GLN A 59 12.79 5.18 8.37
C GLN A 59 14.33 5.30 8.28
N PRO A 60 15.05 4.49 7.48
CA PRO A 60 16.52 4.58 7.42
C PRO A 60 16.99 5.95 6.89
N TYR A 61 16.17 6.61 6.07
CA TYR A 61 16.46 7.90 5.46
C TYR A 61 15.63 9.03 6.07
N GLN A 62 15.02 8.87 7.24
CA GLN A 62 14.19 9.91 7.87
C GLN A 62 14.88 11.29 7.98
N GLN A 63 16.23 11.32 8.02
CA GLN A 63 17.02 12.55 8.13
C GLN A 63 16.94 13.45 6.89
N ILE A 64 16.63 12.91 5.70
CA ILE A 64 16.46 13.70 4.48
C ILE A 64 15.04 14.24 4.31
N LEU A 65 14.12 13.87 5.21
CA LEU A 65 12.75 14.35 5.21
C LEU A 65 12.63 15.59 6.10
N GLU A 66 11.72 16.49 5.73
CA GLU A 66 11.36 17.59 6.60
C GLU A 66 10.87 17.08 7.96
N LYS A 67 11.34 17.69 9.04
CA LYS A 67 11.00 17.26 10.42
C LYS A 67 9.49 17.17 10.67
N ASN A 68 8.71 18.10 10.11
CA ASN A 68 7.26 18.11 10.23
C ASN A 68 6.61 16.96 9.44
N LEU A 69 7.13 16.66 8.25
CA LEU A 69 6.66 15.55 7.42
C LEU A 69 6.85 14.22 8.13
N TRP A 70 8.05 13.95 8.66
CA TRP A 70 8.31 12.73 9.41
C TRP A 70 7.41 12.59 10.65
N LYS A 71 7.27 13.68 11.42
CA LYS A 71 6.38 13.71 12.58
C LYS A 71 4.93 13.39 12.19
N ASP A 72 4.45 13.94 11.09
CA ASP A 72 3.08 13.73 10.62
C ASP A 72 2.88 12.32 10.03
N ILE A 73 3.89 11.73 9.40
CA ILE A 73 3.88 10.30 9.01
C ILE A 73 3.72 9.43 10.25
N MET A 74 4.52 9.67 11.30
CA MET A 74 4.44 8.91 12.55
C MET A 74 3.10 9.07 13.26
N LYS A 75 2.55 10.29 13.31
CA LYS A 75 1.19 10.53 13.82
C LYS A 75 0.16 9.72 13.06
N ARG A 76 0.21 9.70 11.72
CA ARG A 76 -0.74 8.97 10.88
C ARG A 76 -0.70 7.46 11.13
N ILE A 77 0.47 6.92 11.48
CA ILE A 77 0.65 5.51 11.86
C ILE A 77 -0.03 5.22 13.20
N VAL A 78 0.11 6.13 14.18
CA VAL A 78 -0.47 5.96 15.53
C VAL A 78 -1.98 6.21 15.54
N ASP A 79 -2.43 7.30 14.90
CA ASP A 79 -3.83 7.70 14.80
C ASP A 79 -4.15 8.18 13.38
N PRO A 80 -4.86 7.37 12.59
CA PRO A 80 -5.24 7.72 11.23
C PRO A 80 -6.19 8.91 11.10
N ASN A 81 -6.81 9.38 12.18
CA ASN A 81 -7.76 10.50 12.13
C ASN A 81 -7.18 11.82 12.63
N GLN A 82 -5.92 11.82 13.06
CA GLN A 82 -5.29 13.01 13.60
C GLN A 82 -5.05 14.07 12.51
N PRO A 83 -5.28 15.37 12.79
CA PRO A 83 -4.97 16.44 11.86
C PRO A 83 -3.46 16.53 11.62
N LEU A 84 -3.10 16.64 10.34
CA LEU A 84 -1.72 16.77 9.87
C LEU A 84 -1.44 18.20 9.42
N SER A 85 -0.21 18.65 9.61
CA SER A 85 0.26 19.97 9.17
C SER A 85 0.90 19.95 7.78
N SER A 86 1.34 18.77 7.33
CA SER A 86 2.01 18.56 6.06
C SER A 86 1.04 18.56 4.88
N ILE A 87 1.51 19.03 3.71
CA ILE A 87 0.75 18.94 2.47
C ILE A 87 0.65 17.48 2.03
N ILE A 88 -0.58 16.97 1.92
CA ILE A 88 -0.82 15.59 1.48
C ILE A 88 -1.08 15.62 -0.03
N LEU A 89 -0.14 15.06 -0.79
CA LEU A 89 -0.31 14.90 -2.23
C LEU A 89 -1.38 13.85 -2.55
N PRO A 90 -2.27 14.10 -3.53
CA PRO A 90 -3.31 13.15 -3.92
C PRO A 90 -2.69 11.91 -4.57
N PRO A 91 -3.21 10.69 -4.36
CA PRO A 91 -2.66 9.45 -4.93
C PRO A 91 -2.27 9.52 -6.42
N ARG A 92 -1.07 9.00 -6.73
CA ARG A 92 -0.49 9.01 -8.09
C ARG A 92 -1.16 7.96 -8.96
N ILE A 93 -1.40 6.81 -8.35
CA ILE A 93 -2.36 5.83 -8.84
C ILE A 93 -3.72 6.43 -8.49
N ILE A 94 -4.65 6.46 -9.44
CA ILE A 94 -6.07 6.42 -9.09
C ILE A 94 -6.22 5.06 -8.41
N LEU A 95 -5.85 4.97 -7.13
CA LEU A 95 -6.60 4.15 -6.21
C LEU A 95 -7.96 4.82 -6.32
N THR A 96 -8.79 4.32 -7.25
CA THR A 96 -10.21 4.32 -6.97
C THR A 96 -10.26 3.94 -5.50
N PRO A 97 -10.72 4.82 -4.59
CA PRO A 97 -11.03 4.36 -3.23
C PRO A 97 -11.74 3.05 -3.48
N MET A 98 -11.31 1.95 -2.87
CA MET A 98 -11.80 0.60 -3.14
C MET A 98 -13.32 0.66 -3.04
N ARG A 99 -13.94 1.03 -4.15
CA ARG A 99 -15.35 1.30 -4.34
C ARG A 99 -15.62 0.12 -5.19
N PHE A 100 -15.80 -0.98 -4.48
CA PHE A 100 -16.44 -2.16 -5.00
C PHE A 100 -17.54 -1.65 -5.92
N ALA A 101 -17.43 -1.95 -7.22
CA ALA A 101 -18.42 -1.51 -8.19
C ALA A 101 -19.83 -2.02 -7.81
N GLU A 102 -19.90 -2.98 -6.89
CA GLU A 102 -21.10 -3.38 -6.16
C GLU A 102 -20.76 -3.61 -4.68
N PRO A 103 -21.63 -3.23 -3.72
CA PRO A 103 -21.37 -3.46 -2.31
C PRO A 103 -21.11 -4.95 -2.04
N PHE A 104 -20.21 -5.23 -1.11
CA PHE A 104 -19.97 -6.57 -0.56
C PHE A 104 -21.29 -7.34 -0.35
N SER A 105 -21.23 -8.67 -0.47
CA SER A 105 -22.31 -9.48 0.10
C SER A 105 -22.39 -9.21 1.60
N THR A 106 -23.57 -9.32 2.20
CA THR A 106 -23.77 -9.20 3.67
C THR A 106 -22.87 -10.14 4.49
N ILE A 107 -22.19 -11.09 3.83
CA ILE A 107 -21.36 -12.15 4.40
C ILE A 107 -19.88 -11.73 4.49
N MET A 108 -19.39 -10.87 3.59
CA MET A 108 -17.97 -10.48 3.53
C MET A 108 -17.83 -8.97 3.78
N ASN A 109 -16.80 -8.56 4.51
CA ASN A 109 -16.40 -7.17 4.62
C ASN A 109 -14.93 -7.00 4.17
N GLU A 110 -14.41 -5.78 4.25
CA GLU A 110 -13.03 -5.49 3.82
C GLU A 110 -11.96 -6.23 4.65
N GLU A 111 -12.26 -6.51 5.92
CA GLU A 111 -11.35 -7.26 6.80
C GLU A 111 -11.25 -8.73 6.37
N HIS A 112 -12.39 -9.38 6.11
CA HIS A 112 -12.42 -10.74 5.56
C HIS A 112 -11.70 -10.82 4.21
N ALA A 113 -11.88 -9.82 3.35
CA ALA A 113 -11.18 -9.75 2.06
C ALA A 113 -9.65 -9.70 2.23
N ALA A 114 -9.17 -8.92 3.20
CA ALA A 114 -7.75 -8.81 3.50
C ALA A 114 -7.19 -10.08 4.14
N GLU A 115 -7.98 -10.77 4.96
CA GLU A 115 -7.61 -12.07 5.52
C GLU A 115 -7.44 -13.13 4.42
N ILE A 116 -8.41 -13.25 3.52
CA ILE A 116 -8.34 -14.17 2.37
C ILE A 116 -7.11 -13.88 1.51
N ALA A 117 -6.84 -12.61 1.21
CA ALA A 117 -5.64 -12.21 0.48
C ALA A 117 -4.34 -12.65 1.16
N SER A 118 -4.32 -12.67 2.49
CA SER A 118 -3.16 -13.10 3.26
C SER A 118 -2.96 -14.61 3.16
N TRP A 119 -4.04 -15.38 3.12
CA TRP A 119 -3.99 -16.82 2.92
C TRP A 119 -3.51 -17.19 1.51
N VAL A 120 -3.95 -16.45 0.48
CA VAL A 120 -3.49 -16.65 -0.91
C VAL A 120 -1.97 -16.46 -1.02
N ASP A 121 -1.41 -15.48 -0.32
CA ASP A 121 0.02 -15.19 -0.30
C ASP A 121 0.82 -15.99 0.75
N GLU A 122 0.16 -16.90 1.48
CA GLU A 122 0.75 -17.67 2.59
C GLU A 122 1.48 -16.79 3.64
N LYS A 123 0.94 -15.60 3.90
CA LYS A 123 1.55 -14.62 4.81
C LYS A 123 1.34 -14.97 6.28
N THR A 124 2.39 -14.77 7.07
CA THR A 124 2.35 -14.85 8.54
C THR A 124 1.72 -13.62 9.21
N THR A 125 1.73 -12.46 8.52
CA THR A 125 1.09 -11.23 8.99
C THR A 125 -0.02 -10.83 8.02
N THR A 126 -1.24 -10.72 8.54
CA THR A 126 -2.44 -10.43 7.75
C THR A 126 -2.39 -9.04 7.15
N TYR A 127 -2.83 -8.93 5.90
CA TYR A 127 -3.23 -7.67 5.31
C TYR A 127 -4.39 -7.06 6.11
N SER A 128 -4.42 -5.75 6.17
CA SER A 128 -5.56 -4.92 6.55
C SER A 128 -6.36 -4.54 5.30
N ALA A 129 -7.60 -4.10 5.49
CA ALA A 129 -8.43 -3.51 4.45
C ALA A 129 -7.72 -2.44 3.58
N ARG A 130 -6.72 -1.75 4.15
CA ARG A 130 -6.01 -0.65 3.50
C ARG A 130 -4.74 -1.05 2.74
N ASN A 131 -4.19 -2.23 3.01
CA ASN A 131 -2.93 -2.70 2.42
C ASN A 131 -3.09 -4.02 1.65
N ASN A 132 -4.33 -4.46 1.44
CA ASN A 132 -4.65 -5.62 0.61
C ASN A 132 -4.37 -5.29 -0.87
N PRO A 133 -3.46 -6.03 -1.56
CA PRO A 133 -3.15 -5.79 -2.96
C PRO A 133 -4.20 -6.37 -3.93
N TYR A 134 -5.15 -7.17 -3.45
CA TYR A 134 -6.13 -7.87 -4.27
C TYR A 134 -7.44 -7.08 -4.43
N GLU A 135 -8.00 -7.09 -5.65
CA GLU A 135 -9.35 -6.62 -5.93
C GLU A 135 -10.29 -7.82 -6.01
N LEU A 136 -11.10 -8.03 -4.97
CA LEU A 136 -12.16 -9.06 -5.00
C LEU A 136 -13.37 -8.53 -5.75
N ARG A 137 -13.77 -9.26 -6.80
CA ARG A 137 -14.95 -8.97 -7.61
C ARG A 137 -16.01 -10.04 -7.38
N LEU A 138 -17.21 -9.60 -7.03
CA LEU A 138 -18.34 -10.50 -6.88
C LEU A 138 -18.78 -11.03 -8.26
N LEU A 139 -18.60 -12.34 -8.47
CA LEU A 139 -19.04 -13.02 -9.68
C LEU A 139 -20.45 -13.60 -9.53
N LEU A 140 -20.71 -14.22 -8.37
CA LEU A 140 -21.96 -14.92 -8.09
C LEU A 140 -22.36 -14.69 -6.63
N ARG A 141 -23.64 -14.40 -6.39
CA ARG A 141 -24.25 -14.36 -5.05
C ARG A 141 -25.50 -15.22 -5.06
N GLY A 142 -25.51 -16.34 -4.33
CA GLY A 142 -26.65 -17.27 -4.38
C GLY A 142 -28.01 -16.67 -4.01
N SER A 143 -28.06 -15.66 -3.13
CA SER A 143 -29.31 -14.94 -2.81
C SER A 143 -29.81 -14.00 -3.91
N ARG A 144 -28.94 -13.58 -4.85
CA ARG A 144 -29.27 -12.73 -6.01
C ARG A 144 -29.47 -13.55 -7.28
N ASP A 145 -28.53 -14.46 -7.51
CA ASP A 145 -28.34 -15.15 -8.78
C ASP A 145 -28.88 -16.59 -8.73
N GLY A 146 -29.14 -17.15 -7.55
CA GLY A 146 -29.55 -18.55 -7.37
C GLY A 146 -28.39 -19.50 -7.07
N PHE A 147 -28.73 -20.70 -6.60
CA PHE A 147 -27.77 -21.73 -6.13
C PHE A 147 -27.65 -22.93 -7.08
N THR A 148 -28.01 -22.78 -8.35
CA THR A 148 -28.01 -23.89 -9.30
C THR A 148 -26.66 -24.02 -10.01
N ALA A 149 -26.29 -25.26 -10.36
CA ALA A 149 -24.99 -25.56 -10.95
C ALA A 149 -24.82 -24.89 -12.33
N ASP A 150 -25.88 -24.81 -13.13
CA ASP A 150 -25.87 -24.14 -14.44
C ASP A 150 -25.51 -22.65 -14.33
N ILE A 151 -26.01 -21.95 -13.32
CA ILE A 151 -25.72 -20.54 -13.08
C ILE A 151 -24.25 -20.36 -12.65
N PHE A 152 -23.74 -21.25 -11.80
CA PHE A 152 -22.33 -21.25 -11.44
C PHE A 152 -21.43 -21.46 -12.66
N TRP A 153 -21.73 -22.46 -13.49
CA TRP A 153 -20.98 -22.70 -14.73
C TRP A 153 -21.04 -21.46 -15.63
N ASN A 154 -22.21 -20.93 -15.93
CA ASN A 154 -22.35 -19.78 -16.83
C ASN A 154 -21.57 -18.52 -16.38
N LEU A 155 -21.45 -18.28 -15.07
CA LEU A 155 -20.79 -17.08 -14.52
C LEU A 155 -19.31 -17.26 -14.19
N CYS A 156 -18.89 -18.48 -13.84
CA CYS A 156 -17.54 -18.78 -13.38
C CYS A 156 -16.71 -19.61 -14.37
N GLU A 157 -17.32 -20.24 -15.37
CA GLU A 157 -16.61 -21.00 -16.41
C GLU A 157 -15.67 -20.04 -17.16
N LYS A 158 -14.36 -20.33 -17.13
CA LYS A 158 -13.24 -19.49 -17.64
C LYS A 158 -12.79 -18.35 -16.74
N LYS A 159 -13.23 -18.30 -15.47
CA LYS A 159 -12.65 -17.42 -14.46
C LYS A 159 -11.52 -18.15 -13.74
N GLU A 160 -10.37 -17.51 -13.66
CA GLU A 160 -9.22 -17.97 -12.88
C GLU A 160 -9.20 -17.27 -11.52
N ASN A 161 -8.52 -17.86 -10.53
CA ASN A 161 -8.37 -17.30 -9.18
C ASN A 161 -9.73 -17.01 -8.49
N VAL A 162 -10.63 -17.99 -8.54
CA VAL A 162 -11.96 -17.89 -7.93
C VAL A 162 -11.92 -18.38 -6.48
N VAL A 163 -12.43 -17.56 -5.57
CA VAL A 163 -12.63 -17.94 -4.16
C VAL A 163 -14.11 -18.22 -3.93
N LEU A 164 -14.43 -19.43 -3.48
CA LEU A 164 -15.79 -19.83 -3.10
C LEU A 164 -15.97 -19.66 -1.59
N ILE A 165 -17.03 -18.94 -1.20
CA ILE A 165 -17.34 -18.69 0.22
C ILE A 165 -18.72 -19.22 0.52
N THR A 166 -18.76 -20.12 1.49
CA THR A 166 -19.99 -20.73 2.01
C THR A 166 -20.03 -20.52 3.50
N TYR A 167 -21.19 -20.19 4.05
CA TYR A 167 -21.43 -20.23 5.48
C TYR A 167 -22.53 -21.23 5.77
N LYS A 168 -22.46 -21.87 6.94
CA LYS A 168 -23.50 -22.75 7.43
C LYS A 168 -24.19 -22.04 8.59
N SER A 169 -25.48 -21.79 8.46
CA SER A 169 -26.35 -21.33 9.54
C SER A 169 -26.60 -22.42 10.56
#